data_AF-A0A831RKI2-F1
#
_entry.id   AF-A0A831RKI2-F1
#
_cell.length_a   1.000
_cell.length_b   1.000
_cell.length_c   1.000
_cell.angle_alpha   90.00
_cell.angle_beta   90.00
_cell.angle_gamma   90.00
#
_symmetry.space_group_name_H-M   'P 1'
#
loop_
_entity.id
_entity.type
_entity.pdbx_description
1 polymer ?
#
loop_
_entity_poly.entity_id
_entity_poly.type
_entity_poly.pdbx_seq_one_letter_code
_entity_poly.pdbx_strand_id
1 'polypeptide(L)'
;LQIDNRNCVRCMHCINVMTKALSPGKDRGVTILAGGKRTLKIGDLLGIVIVPFMKLESDEDYQRIVELAQNIIEFWADNGLEHERCGEMIERIGFANFLEGVGLEPDPAMVNHPRTNPYIRMDGWDEGARKWSERKTAG
;
A
#
# COMPACT_ATOMS: atom_id res chain seq x y z
N LEU A 1 -31.11 -16.30 -6.28
CA LEU A 1 -30.28 -15.16 -5.85
C LEU A 1 -29.19 -14.95 -6.88
N GLN A 2 -28.96 -13.72 -7.33
CA GLN A 2 -27.88 -13.37 -8.26
C GLN A 2 -26.98 -12.34 -7.58
N ILE A 3 -25.66 -12.48 -7.72
CA ILE A 3 -24.65 -11.57 -7.15
C ILE A 3 -23.71 -11.15 -8.29
N ASP A 4 -23.57 -9.85 -8.50
CA ASP A 4 -22.55 -9.31 -9.40
C ASP A 4 -21.20 -9.27 -8.68
N ASN A 5 -20.41 -10.34 -8.86
CA ASN A 5 -19.11 -10.48 -8.19
C ASN A 5 -18.08 -9.44 -8.66
N ARG A 6 -18.25 -8.81 -9.83
CA ARG A 6 -17.34 -7.76 -10.32
C ARG A 6 -17.43 -6.52 -9.43
N ASN A 7 -18.61 -6.20 -8.94
CA ASN A 7 -18.87 -5.07 -8.05
C ASN A 7 -18.90 -5.45 -6.56
N CYS A 8 -18.59 -6.70 -6.22
CA CYS A 8 -18.55 -7.17 -4.84
C CYS A 8 -17.23 -6.78 -4.17
N VAL A 9 -17.31 -5.96 -3.11
CA VAL A 9 -16.16 -5.56 -2.27
C VAL A 9 -15.78 -6.59 -1.19
N ARG A 10 -16.43 -7.76 -1.19
CA ARG A 10 -16.13 -8.87 -0.27
C ARG A 10 -16.22 -8.50 1.22
N CYS A 11 -17.18 -7.65 1.60
CA CYS A 11 -17.40 -7.19 2.99
C CYS A 11 -17.94 -8.26 3.96
N MET A 12 -18.13 -9.50 3.50
CA MET A 12 -18.69 -10.64 4.26
C MET A 12 -20.15 -10.50 4.73
N HIS A 13 -20.81 -9.36 4.58
CA HIS A 13 -22.16 -9.13 5.10
C HIS A 13 -23.18 -10.20 4.67
N CYS A 14 -23.30 -10.48 3.37
CA CYS A 14 -24.27 -11.45 2.86
C CYS A 14 -23.99 -12.89 3.33
N ILE A 15 -22.72 -13.29 3.41
CA ILE A 15 -22.29 -14.61 3.89
C ILE A 15 -22.60 -14.73 5.38
N ASN A 16 -22.32 -13.69 6.18
CA ASN A 16 -22.58 -13.69 7.62
C ASN A 16 -24.08 -13.85 7.94
N VAL A 17 -24.96 -13.30 7.10
CA VAL A 17 -26.42 -13.45 7.26
C VAL A 17 -26.91 -14.83 6.79
N MET A 18 -26.30 -15.41 5.74
CA MET A 18 -26.76 -16.66 5.11
C MET A 18 -25.65 -17.72 5.00
N THR A 19 -25.05 -18.08 6.14
CA THR A 19 -23.87 -18.97 6.22
C THR A 19 -24.05 -20.37 5.63
N LYS A 20 -25.29 -20.86 5.50
CA LYS A 20 -25.62 -22.16 4.90
C LYS A 20 -25.90 -22.11 3.39
N ALA A 21 -26.08 -20.91 2.83
CA ALA A 21 -26.44 -20.72 1.42
C ALA A 21 -25.32 -20.04 0.62
N LEU A 22 -24.57 -19.15 1.26
CA LEU A 22 -23.45 -18.44 0.65
C LEU A 22 -22.13 -18.84 1.30
N SER A 23 -21.07 -18.84 0.51
CA SER A 23 -19.72 -19.17 0.97
C SER A 23 -18.69 -18.33 0.22
N PRO A 24 -17.49 -18.12 0.78
CA PRO A 24 -16.39 -17.50 0.06
C PRO A 24 -16.06 -18.25 -1.24
N GLY A 25 -15.46 -17.54 -2.19
CA GLY A 25 -15.01 -18.10 -3.46
C GLY A 25 -14.00 -19.26 -3.31
N LYS A 26 -13.76 -19.95 -4.43
CA LYS A 26 -12.79 -21.05 -4.50
C LYS A 26 -11.36 -20.55 -4.70
N ASP A 27 -11.18 -19.44 -5.40
CA ASP A 27 -9.89 -18.78 -5.54
C ASP A 27 -9.61 -17.96 -4.27
N ARG A 28 -8.70 -18.46 -3.43
CA ARG A 28 -8.42 -17.93 -2.10
C ARG A 28 -7.01 -17.36 -1.99
N GLY A 29 -6.85 -16.39 -1.11
CA GLY A 29 -5.62 -15.68 -0.81
C GLY A 29 -5.86 -14.68 0.32
N VAL A 30 -4.95 -13.75 0.49
CA VAL A 30 -5.00 -12.72 1.53
C VAL A 30 -4.75 -11.32 0.96
N THR A 31 -5.22 -10.31 1.67
CA THR A 31 -4.81 -8.91 1.49
C THR A 31 -3.85 -8.58 2.62
N ILE A 32 -2.72 -7.95 2.31
CA ILE A 32 -1.72 -7.56 3.30
C ILE A 32 -1.86 -6.06 3.57
N LEU A 33 -1.96 -5.72 4.85
CA LEU A 33 -2.05 -4.35 5.33
C LEU A 33 -0.89 -4.04 6.26
N ALA A 34 -0.33 -2.83 6.18
CA ALA A 34 0.80 -2.39 6.99
C ALA A 34 0.51 -1.05 7.69
N GLY A 35 1.22 -0.79 8.78
CA GLY A 35 1.18 0.50 9.48
C GLY A 35 0.16 0.62 10.62
N GLY A 36 -0.59 -0.44 10.93
CA GLY A 36 -1.54 -0.44 12.05
C GLY A 36 -0.85 -0.21 13.41
N LYS A 37 -1.32 0.77 14.19
CA LYS A 37 -0.74 1.14 15.49
C LYS A 37 -1.72 1.88 16.41
N ARG A 38 -1.32 2.03 17.67
CA ARG A 38 -2.01 2.82 18.69
C ARG A 38 -1.30 4.16 18.98
N THR A 39 -1.91 4.97 19.83
CA THR A 39 -1.89 6.45 19.87
C THR A 39 -0.51 7.10 19.92
N LEU A 40 0.48 6.52 20.57
CA LEU A 40 1.80 7.15 20.70
C LEU A 40 2.62 6.96 19.42
N LYS A 41 3.19 8.01 18.79
CA LYS A 41 3.10 9.47 19.04
C LYS A 41 2.08 10.21 18.14
N ILE A 42 1.84 9.75 16.91
CA ILE A 42 1.08 10.50 15.87
C ILE A 42 -0.42 10.13 15.81
N GLY A 43 -0.92 9.34 16.77
CA GLY A 43 -2.30 8.88 16.82
C GLY A 43 -2.48 7.41 16.41
N ASP A 44 -3.74 6.97 16.39
CA ASP A 44 -4.12 5.62 16.01
C ASP A 44 -4.19 5.48 14.49
N LEU A 45 -3.58 4.43 13.96
CA LEU A 45 -3.66 4.10 12.53
C LEU A 45 -4.21 2.69 12.36
N LEU A 46 -5.09 2.52 11.39
CA LEU A 46 -5.39 1.21 10.83
C LEU A 46 -4.34 0.87 9.76
N GLY A 47 -4.28 -0.40 9.38
CA GLY A 47 -3.41 -0.81 8.29
C GLY A 47 -3.86 -0.19 6.96
N ILE A 48 -2.89 0.19 6.14
CA ILE A 48 -3.08 0.58 4.73
C ILE A 48 -2.82 -0.65 3.87
N VAL A 49 -3.61 -0.85 2.81
CA VAL A 49 -3.41 -1.96 1.88
C VAL A 49 -2.09 -1.77 1.13
N ILE A 50 -1.20 -2.75 1.23
CA ILE A 50 0.09 -2.77 0.50
C ILE A 50 0.13 -3.88 -0.55
N VAL A 51 -0.66 -4.95 -0.36
CA VAL A 51 -0.86 -6.00 -1.36
C VAL A 51 -2.35 -6.32 -1.42
N PRO A 52 -3.06 -5.92 -2.51
CA PRO A 52 -4.49 -6.15 -2.63
C PRO A 52 -4.88 -7.63 -2.60
N PHE A 53 -4.07 -8.49 -3.21
CA PHE A 53 -4.27 -9.94 -3.23
C PHE A 53 -2.95 -10.70 -3.38
N MET A 54 -2.72 -11.65 -2.49
CA MET A 54 -1.63 -12.61 -2.57
C MET A 54 -2.20 -14.02 -2.40
N LYS A 55 -1.87 -14.92 -3.33
CA LYS A 55 -2.20 -16.33 -3.24
C LYS A 55 -1.47 -16.97 -2.05
N LEU A 56 -2.10 -17.91 -1.36
CA LEU A 56 -1.46 -18.68 -0.27
C LEU A 56 -1.86 -20.16 -0.34
N GLU A 57 -1.30 -20.87 -1.31
CA GLU A 57 -1.57 -22.31 -1.49
C GLU A 57 -0.29 -23.16 -1.41
N SER A 58 0.86 -22.61 -1.78
CA SER A 58 2.14 -23.32 -1.78
C SER A 58 3.10 -22.81 -0.70
N ASP A 59 4.13 -23.61 -0.37
CA ASP A 59 5.23 -23.17 0.51
C ASP A 59 5.97 -21.94 -0.04
N GLU A 60 6.07 -21.81 -1.38
CA GLU A 60 6.63 -20.62 -2.04
C GLU A 60 5.78 -19.37 -1.76
N ASP A 61 4.46 -19.49 -1.73
CA ASP A 61 3.58 -18.37 -1.42
C ASP A 61 3.76 -17.90 0.03
N TYR A 62 3.90 -18.84 0.98
CA TYR A 62 4.21 -18.50 2.36
C TYR A 62 5.59 -17.84 2.49
N GLN A 63 6.57 -18.34 1.74
CA GLN A 63 7.91 -17.76 1.70
C GLN A 63 7.88 -16.31 1.17
N ARG A 64 7.06 -16.01 0.15
CA ARG A 64 6.86 -14.64 -0.35
C ARG A 64 6.34 -13.68 0.73
N ILE A 65 5.45 -14.14 1.63
CA ILE A 65 5.01 -13.32 2.77
C ILE A 65 6.18 -13.04 3.71
N VAL A 66 6.98 -14.05 4.01
CA VAL A 66 8.14 -13.91 4.91
C VAL A 66 9.15 -12.94 4.31
N GLU A 67 9.47 -13.06 3.03
CA GLU A 67 10.37 -12.16 2.30
C GLU A 67 9.84 -10.73 2.30
N LEU A 68 8.54 -10.52 2.01
CA LEU A 68 7.95 -9.19 2.09
C LEU A 68 8.03 -8.61 3.51
N ALA A 69 7.77 -9.43 4.55
CA ALA A 69 7.89 -8.99 5.93
C ALA A 69 9.35 -8.62 6.29
N GLN A 70 10.33 -9.39 5.82
CA GLN A 70 11.76 -9.10 5.98
C GLN A 70 12.14 -7.79 5.31
N ASN A 71 11.77 -7.59 4.04
CA ASN A 71 12.03 -6.34 3.32
C ASN A 71 11.43 -5.12 4.04
N ILE A 72 10.22 -5.25 4.58
CA ILE A 72 9.59 -4.18 5.38
C ILE A 72 10.36 -3.91 6.67
N ILE A 73 10.83 -4.95 7.36
CA ILE A 73 11.60 -4.83 8.61
C ILE A 73 12.95 -4.17 8.34
N GLU A 74 13.66 -4.60 7.30
CA GLU A 74 14.95 -4.04 6.89
C GLU A 74 14.81 -2.57 6.50
N PHE A 75 13.83 -2.26 5.65
CA PHE A 75 13.55 -0.89 5.25
C PHE A 75 13.18 0.00 6.44
N TRP A 76 12.40 -0.53 7.41
CA TRP A 76 12.09 0.19 8.64
C TRP A 76 13.32 0.34 9.56
N ALA A 77 14.20 -0.65 9.65
CA ALA A 77 15.41 -0.57 10.46
C ALA A 77 16.35 0.53 9.96
N ASP A 78 16.43 0.73 8.64
CA ASP A 78 17.30 1.74 8.03
C ASP A 78 16.72 3.15 8.07
N ASN A 79 15.39 3.29 8.00
CA ASN A 79 14.73 4.59 7.85
C ASN A 79 13.94 5.06 9.09
N GLY A 80 13.69 4.17 10.03
CA GLY A 80 12.92 4.44 11.24
C GLY A 80 13.69 5.31 12.23
N LEU A 81 12.99 6.28 12.81
CA LEU A 81 13.52 7.10 13.90
C LEU A 81 13.32 6.41 15.25
N GLU A 82 13.98 6.93 16.28
CA GLU A 82 13.83 6.43 17.65
C GLU A 82 12.35 6.47 18.09
N HIS A 83 11.86 5.33 18.57
CA HIS A 83 10.48 5.14 19.00
C HIS A 83 9.42 5.43 17.91
N GLU A 84 9.78 5.30 16.64
CA GLU A 84 8.86 5.45 15.51
C GLU A 84 8.34 4.08 15.04
N ARG A 85 7.02 3.92 14.98
CA ARG A 85 6.41 2.70 14.43
C ARG A 85 6.39 2.76 12.91
N CYS A 86 6.35 1.59 12.26
CA CYS A 86 6.30 1.49 10.80
C CYS A 86 5.21 2.36 10.15
N GLY A 87 4.00 2.44 10.73
CA GLY A 87 2.95 3.33 10.21
C GLY A 87 3.29 4.82 10.27
N GLU A 88 4.03 5.25 11.29
CA GLU A 88 4.47 6.65 11.43
C GLU A 88 5.59 6.96 10.44
N MET A 89 6.50 6.02 10.24
CA MET A 89 7.52 6.12 9.21
C MET A 89 6.88 6.27 7.83
N ILE A 90 5.87 5.45 7.48
CA ILE A 90 5.15 5.52 6.19
C ILE A 90 4.53 6.91 5.98
N GLU A 91 3.87 7.46 6.99
CA GLU A 91 3.28 8.81 6.94
C GLU A 91 4.35 9.90 6.75
N ARG A 92 5.50 9.77 7.43
CA ARG A 92 6.59 10.74 7.36
C ARG A 92 7.34 10.72 6.03
N ILE A 93 7.78 9.55 5.57
CA ILE A 93 8.57 9.43 4.34
C ILE A 93 7.68 9.51 3.09
N GLY A 94 6.39 9.19 3.24
CA GLY A 94 5.42 9.11 2.16
C GLY A 94 5.27 7.69 1.61
N PHE A 95 4.03 7.32 1.33
CA PHE A 95 3.66 5.98 0.90
C PHE A 95 4.36 5.52 -0.39
N ALA A 96 4.59 6.42 -1.35
CA ALA A 96 5.32 6.10 -2.59
C ALA A 96 6.77 5.65 -2.34
N ASN A 97 7.49 6.36 -1.47
CA ASN A 97 8.87 6.02 -1.11
C ASN A 97 8.93 4.70 -0.33
N PHE A 98 7.93 4.43 0.51
CA PHE A 98 7.80 3.14 1.17
C PHE A 98 7.63 2.00 0.15
N LEU A 99 6.69 2.14 -0.80
CA LEU A 99 6.45 1.13 -1.83
C LEU A 99 7.71 0.84 -2.66
N GLU A 100 8.40 1.88 -3.12
CA GLU A 100 9.68 1.75 -3.83
C GLU A 100 10.72 1.03 -2.98
N GLY A 101 10.85 1.42 -1.71
CA GLY A 101 11.80 0.85 -0.77
C GLY A 101 11.60 -0.63 -0.46
N VAL A 102 10.35 -1.12 -0.51
CA VAL A 102 10.03 -2.53 -0.27
C VAL A 102 9.79 -3.33 -1.56
N GLY A 103 9.97 -2.71 -2.74
CA GLY A 103 9.84 -3.35 -4.04
C GLY A 103 8.40 -3.65 -4.46
N LEU A 104 7.45 -2.80 -4.10
CA LEU A 104 6.04 -2.92 -4.48
C LEU A 104 5.63 -1.85 -5.50
N GLU A 105 4.84 -2.26 -6.48
CA GLU A 105 4.24 -1.35 -7.45
C GLU A 105 2.95 -0.71 -6.91
N PRO A 106 2.69 0.58 -7.19
CA PRO A 106 1.48 1.26 -6.75
C PRO A 106 0.22 0.72 -7.46
N ASP A 107 -0.82 0.41 -6.68
CA ASP A 107 -2.13 -0.03 -7.18
C ASP A 107 -3.24 0.92 -6.68
N PRO A 108 -4.25 1.28 -7.50
CA PRO A 108 -5.37 2.10 -7.07
C PRO A 108 -6.13 1.57 -5.86
N ALA A 109 -6.17 0.26 -5.64
CA ALA A 109 -6.80 -0.38 -4.48
C ALA A 109 -6.08 -0.10 -3.15
N MET A 110 -4.87 0.48 -3.19
CA MET A 110 -4.13 0.88 -2.00
C MET A 110 -4.62 2.20 -1.39
N VAL A 111 -5.42 2.99 -2.12
CA VAL A 111 -5.90 4.30 -1.69
C VAL A 111 -7.43 4.40 -1.72
N ASN A 112 -8.02 5.14 -0.79
CA ASN A 112 -9.47 5.38 -0.77
C ASN A 112 -9.90 6.42 -1.81
N HIS A 113 -9.07 7.43 -2.05
CA HIS A 113 -9.26 8.43 -3.08
C HIS A 113 -7.90 9.03 -3.48
N PRO A 114 -7.76 9.53 -4.71
CA PRO A 114 -6.59 10.31 -5.09
C PRO A 114 -6.43 11.55 -4.20
N ARG A 115 -5.19 12.01 -4.06
CA ARG A 115 -4.90 13.29 -3.38
C ARG A 115 -5.73 14.44 -3.96
N THR A 116 -6.17 15.34 -3.09
CA THR A 116 -6.96 16.53 -3.46
C THR A 116 -6.10 17.79 -3.61
N ASN A 117 -4.84 17.73 -3.21
CA ASN A 117 -3.90 18.84 -3.30
C ASN A 117 -2.89 18.62 -4.46
N PRO A 118 -2.44 19.70 -5.13
CA PRO A 118 -1.64 19.60 -6.36
C PRO A 118 -0.12 19.48 -6.13
N TYR A 119 0.36 19.28 -4.90
CA TYR A 119 1.80 19.26 -4.57
C TYR A 119 2.52 17.96 -4.97
N ILE A 120 2.51 17.63 -6.26
CA ILE A 120 3.12 16.41 -6.79
C ILE A 120 4.64 16.58 -6.84
N ARG A 121 5.35 15.68 -6.15
CA ARG A 121 6.81 15.58 -6.26
C ARG A 121 7.14 14.89 -7.58
N MET A 122 8.05 15.49 -8.35
CA MET A 122 8.55 14.97 -9.62
C MET A 122 10.07 14.98 -9.56
N ASP A 123 10.73 13.92 -10.03
CA ASP A 123 12.19 13.79 -9.93
C ASP A 123 12.96 14.45 -11.10
N GLY A 124 12.25 15.04 -12.07
CA GLY A 124 12.82 15.67 -13.28
C GLY A 124 13.10 17.17 -13.20
N TRP A 125 13.25 17.74 -12.01
CA TRP A 125 13.40 19.19 -11.83
C TRP A 125 14.63 19.75 -12.56
N ASP A 126 15.79 19.11 -12.40
CA ASP A 126 17.05 19.60 -12.98
C ASP A 126 17.01 19.62 -14.51
N GLU A 127 16.38 18.62 -15.13
CA GLU A 127 16.17 18.59 -16.58
C GLU A 127 15.25 19.73 -17.04
N GLY A 128 14.16 19.96 -16.30
CA GLY A 128 13.23 21.06 -16.56
C GLY A 128 13.90 22.42 -16.44
N ALA A 129 14.73 22.62 -15.41
CA ALA A 129 15.49 23.83 -15.18
C ALA A 129 16.50 24.08 -16.31
N ARG A 130 17.24 23.05 -16.75
CA ARG A 130 18.17 23.17 -17.89
C ARG A 130 17.44 23.57 -19.17
N LYS A 131 16.33 22.90 -19.51
CA LYS A 131 15.48 23.23 -20.68
C LYS A 131 14.94 24.66 -20.63
N TRP A 132 14.69 25.20 -19.43
CA TRP A 132 14.26 26.59 -19.26
C TRP A 132 15.41 27.58 -19.51
N SER A 133 16.57 27.32 -18.90
CA SER A 133 17.77 28.14 -19.09
C SER A 133 18.18 28.22 -20.56
N GLU A 134 18.18 27.09 -21.30
CA GLU A 134 18.49 27.05 -22.74
C GLU A 134 17.52 27.90 -23.58
N ARG A 135 16.22 27.87 -23.26
CA ARG A 135 15.21 28.71 -23.94
C ARG A 135 15.41 30.20 -23.65
N LYS A 136 15.83 30.54 -22.44
CA LYS A 136 16.11 31.92 -22.01
C LYS A 136 17.31 32.54 -22.74
N THR A 137 18.34 31.75 -23.08
CA THR A 137 19.52 32.22 -23.82
C THR A 137 19.33 32.20 -25.34
N ALA A 138 18.36 31.45 -25.86
CA ALA A 138 18.10 31.32 -27.29
C ALA A 138 17.19 32.40 -27.89
N GLY A 139 16.61 33.28 -27.07
CA GLY A 139 15.82 34.45 -27.49
C GLY A 139 16.48 35.75 -27.05
#